data_AF-A0A0F9E1M4-F1
#
_entry.id   AF-A0A0F9E1M4-F1
#
_cell.length_a   1.000
_cell.length_b   1.000
_cell.length_c   1.000
_cell.angle_alpha   90.00
_cell.angle_beta   90.00
_cell.angle_gamma   90.00
#
_symmetry.space_group_name_H-M   'P 1'
#
loop_
_entity.id
_entity.type
_entity.pdbx_description
1 polymer ?
#
loop_
_entity_poly.entity_id
_entity_poly.type
_entity_poly.pdbx_seq_one_letter_code
_entity_poly.pdbx_strand_id
1 'polypeptide(L)'
;HRWCAENGVERAVIDEDSPQRFQLTDRSGSVGNYSTPVPAKAPCGAGNDYDTFVASEAARVMAESTGRDQPFAVWCCFHGPHPPFVIPEPYYSMYAPEEIAPPANFVDPPEPMARWQGAVSPINTHFVDWDWAAWRPAAAVYRGYVKLLDDAVGLLLDTIEAKGLADDTVVIYSSDHGEMLGSHRLWQKSNMYEESAHIPLIVRPPGGCSRREAGGLASLADVAPTILDFAGVAQPGNLHSRSLCGAIEGRQADGRDAVFSEWNPHSLHDGNLRMVRTDRYKYIWYPEGADSLYDLVADPHELRDLIGEPACREVVDEHRQRLSQWLAETDDPLASRLD
;
A
#
# COMPACT_ATOMS: atom_id res chain seq x y z
N HIS A 1 -22.18 14.57 1.41
CA HIS A 1 -23.38 15.20 0.78
C HIS A 1 -24.26 15.99 1.77
N ARG A 2 -24.75 15.39 2.88
CA ARG A 2 -25.62 16.11 3.85
C ARG A 2 -24.85 17.16 4.67
N TRP A 3 -23.70 16.77 5.22
CA TRP A 3 -22.75 17.68 5.88
C TRP A 3 -22.24 18.79 4.94
N CYS A 4 -21.96 18.46 3.67
CA CYS A 4 -21.55 19.43 2.65
C CYS A 4 -22.63 20.50 2.43
N ALA A 5 -23.90 20.10 2.38
CA ALA A 5 -25.02 21.03 2.26
C ALA A 5 -25.23 21.89 3.53
N GLU A 6 -25.02 21.31 4.72
CA GLU A 6 -25.13 22.02 6.00
C GLU A 6 -24.00 23.05 6.22
N ASN A 7 -22.86 22.88 5.55
CA ASN A 7 -21.67 23.77 5.66
C ASN A 7 -21.40 24.59 4.39
N GLY A 8 -22.36 24.69 3.47
CA GLY A 8 -22.22 25.52 2.26
C GLY A 8 -21.17 25.02 1.25
N VAL A 9 -20.77 23.75 1.33
CA VAL A 9 -19.90 23.10 0.35
C VAL A 9 -20.76 22.56 -0.78
N GLU A 10 -21.03 23.40 -1.78
CA GLU A 10 -21.90 23.05 -2.93
C GLU A 10 -21.25 22.06 -3.92
N ARG A 11 -19.91 22.03 -3.98
CA ARG A 11 -19.12 21.08 -4.79
C ARG A 11 -17.66 21.10 -4.30
N ALA A 12 -17.03 19.93 -4.13
CA ALA A 12 -15.56 19.88 -4.08
C ALA A 12 -15.07 20.11 -5.52
N VAL A 13 -14.70 21.34 -5.86
CA VAL A 13 -14.16 21.66 -7.18
C VAL A 13 -12.65 21.42 -7.11
N ILE A 14 -12.22 20.27 -7.65
CA ILE A 14 -10.83 20.10 -8.09
C ILE A 14 -10.73 20.92 -9.37
N ASP A 15 -9.83 21.90 -9.39
CA ASP A 15 -9.54 22.73 -10.56
C ASP A 15 -9.20 21.84 -11.76
N GLU A 16 -9.91 22.01 -12.88
CA GLU A 16 -9.90 21.10 -14.04
C GLU A 16 -8.81 21.43 -15.07
N ASP A 17 -8.13 22.58 -14.95
CA ASP A 17 -7.09 23.02 -15.91
C ASP A 17 -5.66 22.53 -15.52
N SER A 18 -5.57 21.41 -14.80
CA SER A 18 -4.54 21.18 -13.77
C SER A 18 -3.28 20.38 -14.20
N PRO A 19 -2.06 20.82 -13.80
CA PRO A 19 -0.79 20.08 -13.95
C PRO A 19 -0.74 18.74 -13.17
N GLN A 20 -1.83 18.38 -12.48
CA GLN A 20 -2.01 17.15 -11.73
C GLN A 20 -2.33 15.93 -12.58
N ARG A 21 -2.60 16.12 -13.87
CA ARG A 21 -2.84 15.02 -14.80
C ARG A 21 -2.06 15.17 -16.08
N PHE A 22 -1.69 14.03 -16.66
CA PHE A 22 -1.13 13.93 -18.00
C PHE A 22 -1.87 12.86 -18.80
N GLN A 23 -1.69 12.86 -20.12
CA GLN A 23 -2.36 11.91 -21.02
C GLN A 23 -1.37 10.87 -21.54
N LEU A 24 -1.79 9.60 -21.53
CA LEU A 24 -1.14 8.54 -22.29
C LEU A 24 -2.14 7.93 -23.27
N THR A 25 -1.67 7.65 -24.48
CA THR A 25 -2.44 6.94 -25.51
C THR A 25 -2.06 5.47 -25.49
N ASP A 26 -3.04 4.59 -25.36
CA ASP A 26 -2.79 3.15 -25.40
C ASP A 26 -2.58 2.62 -26.83
N ARG A 27 -2.17 1.35 -26.97
CA ARG A 27 -1.98 0.69 -28.29
C ARG A 27 -3.25 0.61 -29.15
N SER A 28 -4.44 0.75 -28.55
CA SER A 28 -5.72 0.80 -29.26
C SER A 28 -6.09 2.22 -29.74
N GLY A 29 -5.31 3.22 -29.36
CA GLY A 29 -5.56 4.63 -29.64
C GLY A 29 -6.44 5.33 -28.59
N SER A 30 -6.78 4.66 -27.48
CA SER A 30 -7.55 5.25 -26.38
C SER A 30 -6.67 6.17 -25.54
N VAL A 31 -7.17 7.34 -25.14
CA VAL A 31 -6.45 8.30 -24.30
C VAL A 31 -6.92 8.20 -22.85
N GLY A 32 -6.01 7.84 -21.95
CA GLY A 32 -6.24 7.85 -20.50
C GLY A 32 -5.64 9.07 -19.82
N ASN A 33 -6.30 9.56 -18.77
CA ASN A 33 -5.77 10.62 -17.89
C ASN A 33 -5.13 9.99 -16.64
N TYR A 34 -3.88 10.34 -16.36
CA TYR A 34 -3.09 9.76 -15.27
C TYR A 34 -2.60 10.84 -14.32
N SER A 35 -2.51 10.55 -13.02
CA SER A 35 -2.09 11.52 -12.01
C SER A 35 -0.59 11.79 -12.04
N THR A 36 -0.17 13.01 -11.74
CA THR A 36 1.23 13.43 -11.59
C THR A 36 1.61 13.57 -10.11
N PRO A 37 2.91 13.60 -9.78
CA PRO A 37 3.40 13.95 -8.44
C PRO A 37 3.33 15.47 -8.16
N VAL A 38 2.66 16.28 -8.99
CA VAL A 38 2.54 17.73 -8.74
C VAL A 38 1.44 17.95 -7.68
N PRO A 39 1.77 18.43 -6.46
CA PRO A 39 0.76 18.67 -5.46
C PRO A 39 0.03 19.99 -5.68
N ALA A 40 -1.14 20.15 -5.07
CA ALA A 40 -1.77 21.46 -4.90
C ALA A 40 -2.46 21.59 -3.55
N LYS A 41 -2.72 22.82 -3.14
CA LYS A 41 -3.48 23.10 -1.93
C LYS A 41 -4.96 22.92 -2.21
N ALA A 42 -5.67 22.20 -1.34
CA ALA A 42 -7.12 22.10 -1.43
C ALA A 42 -7.77 23.46 -1.15
N PRO A 43 -8.88 23.79 -1.83
CA PRO A 43 -9.60 25.06 -1.60
C PRO A 43 -10.38 25.08 -0.29
N CYS A 44 -10.55 23.93 0.39
CA CYS A 44 -11.25 23.81 1.66
C CYS A 44 -10.31 24.00 2.86
N GLY A 45 -10.89 24.32 4.02
CA GLY A 45 -10.18 24.30 5.31
C GLY A 45 -10.04 22.89 5.88
N ALA A 46 -9.13 22.69 6.83
CA ALA A 46 -9.00 21.43 7.59
C ALA A 46 -10.36 20.98 8.14
N GLY A 47 -10.63 19.68 8.03
CA GLY A 47 -11.87 19.06 8.50
C GLY A 47 -13.01 19.07 7.48
N ASN A 48 -12.83 19.75 6.34
CA ASN A 48 -13.80 19.83 5.26
C ASN A 48 -13.38 19.03 4.03
N ASP A 49 -12.38 18.16 4.17
CA ASP A 49 -11.88 17.24 3.16
C ASP A 49 -12.59 15.88 3.22
N TYR A 50 -12.36 15.05 2.19
CA TYR A 50 -13.02 13.76 2.04
C TYR A 50 -12.68 12.78 3.16
N ASP A 51 -11.41 12.67 3.53
CA ASP A 51 -10.94 11.68 4.51
C ASP A 51 -11.42 12.03 5.91
N THR A 52 -11.45 13.32 6.27
CA THR A 52 -12.06 13.74 7.54
C THR A 52 -13.56 13.48 7.58
N PHE A 53 -14.28 13.63 6.46
CA PHE A 53 -15.69 13.26 6.38
C PHE A 53 -15.90 11.76 6.60
N VAL A 54 -15.09 10.92 5.95
CA VAL A 54 -15.14 9.45 6.12
C VAL A 54 -14.90 9.06 7.58
N ALA A 55 -13.88 9.63 8.22
CA ALA A 55 -13.62 9.39 9.65
C ALA A 55 -14.79 9.84 10.54
N SER A 56 -15.38 11.00 10.26
CA SER A 56 -16.50 11.53 11.04
C SER A 56 -17.74 10.65 10.94
N GLU A 57 -18.05 10.12 9.75
CA GLU A 57 -19.17 9.18 9.59
C GLU A 57 -18.88 7.82 10.24
N ALA A 58 -17.66 7.31 10.13
CA ALA A 58 -17.25 6.10 10.83
C ALA A 58 -17.38 6.25 12.36
N ALA A 59 -16.90 7.37 12.91
CA ALA A 59 -17.05 7.72 14.32
C ALA A 59 -18.53 7.80 14.74
N ARG A 60 -19.38 8.42 13.92
CA ARG A 60 -20.83 8.46 14.17
C ARG A 60 -21.44 7.06 14.24
N VAL A 61 -21.13 6.18 13.28
CA VAL A 61 -21.63 4.80 13.25
C VAL A 61 -21.18 4.01 14.47
N MET A 62 -19.91 4.13 14.88
CA MET A 62 -19.40 3.49 16.11
C MET A 62 -20.14 4.01 17.35
N ALA A 63 -20.30 5.33 17.47
CA ALA A 63 -21.01 5.96 18.57
C ALA A 63 -22.49 5.55 18.64
N GLU A 64 -23.17 5.38 17.51
CA GLU A 64 -24.56 4.90 17.47
C GLU A 64 -24.69 3.39 17.71
N SER A 65 -23.59 2.65 17.67
CA SER A 65 -23.55 1.21 17.94
C SER A 65 -23.45 0.89 19.42
N THR A 66 -23.15 1.87 20.28
CA THR A 66 -23.14 1.68 21.73
C THR A 66 -24.50 1.25 22.26
N GLY A 67 -24.52 0.20 23.10
CA GLY A 67 -25.74 -0.29 23.74
C GLY A 67 -26.66 -1.13 22.85
N ARG A 68 -26.20 -1.51 21.65
CA ARG A 68 -26.87 -2.53 20.83
C ARG A 68 -26.48 -3.93 21.30
N ASP A 69 -27.40 -4.88 21.14
CA ASP A 69 -27.13 -6.30 21.41
C ASP A 69 -26.36 -6.97 20.27
N GLN A 70 -26.36 -6.39 19.06
CA GLN A 70 -25.67 -6.93 17.90
C GLN A 70 -24.24 -6.36 17.77
N PRO A 71 -23.26 -7.18 17.34
CA PRO A 71 -21.91 -6.69 17.03
C PRO A 71 -21.94 -5.72 15.85
N PHE A 72 -20.95 -4.83 15.79
CA PHE A 72 -20.75 -3.93 14.65
C PHE A 72 -19.45 -4.26 13.90
N ALA A 73 -19.40 -3.87 12.64
CA ALA A 73 -18.19 -3.85 11.84
C ALA A 73 -18.14 -2.53 11.07
N VAL A 74 -17.01 -1.81 11.16
CA VAL A 74 -16.79 -0.57 10.43
C VAL A 74 -15.58 -0.74 9.53
N TRP A 75 -15.82 -0.72 8.21
CA TRP A 75 -14.78 -0.69 7.20
C TRP A 75 -14.53 0.76 6.80
N CYS A 76 -13.57 1.42 7.45
CA CYS A 76 -13.22 2.81 7.20
C CYS A 76 -12.09 2.89 6.17
N CYS A 77 -12.45 3.10 4.90
CA CYS A 77 -11.50 3.19 3.81
C CYS A 77 -11.23 4.65 3.46
N PHE A 78 -10.04 5.14 3.82
CA PHE A 78 -9.58 6.45 3.38
C PHE A 78 -9.22 6.44 1.89
N HIS A 79 -9.37 7.58 1.24
CA HIS A 79 -8.85 7.79 -0.11
C HIS A 79 -7.37 8.17 -0.07
N GLY A 80 -6.98 9.00 0.90
CA GLY A 80 -5.60 9.40 1.09
C GLY A 80 -4.68 8.23 1.48
N PRO A 81 -3.36 8.36 1.25
CA PRO A 81 -2.69 9.46 0.57
C PRO A 81 -2.62 9.24 -0.95
N HIS A 82 -3.65 8.64 -1.58
CA HIS A 82 -3.67 8.44 -3.03
C HIS A 82 -3.66 9.79 -3.79
N PRO A 83 -2.98 9.88 -4.95
CA PRO A 83 -3.03 11.09 -5.78
C PRO A 83 -4.44 11.36 -6.36
N PRO A 84 -4.78 12.62 -6.68
CA PRO A 84 -3.92 13.79 -6.69
C PRO A 84 -3.60 14.26 -5.27
N PHE A 85 -2.37 14.72 -5.05
CA PHE A 85 -1.92 15.23 -3.75
C PHE A 85 -2.51 16.62 -3.49
N VAL A 86 -3.78 16.64 -3.12
CA VAL A 86 -4.58 17.84 -2.87
C VAL A 86 -5.15 17.80 -1.47
N ILE A 87 -4.49 18.49 -0.54
CA ILE A 87 -4.85 18.50 0.88
C ILE A 87 -5.03 19.93 1.41
N PRO A 88 -5.86 20.13 2.43
CA PRO A 88 -6.08 21.44 3.01
C PRO A 88 -4.90 21.89 3.89
N GLU A 89 -4.87 23.18 4.20
CA GLU A 89 -4.04 23.69 5.31
C GLU A 89 -4.61 23.23 6.66
N PRO A 90 -3.76 23.04 7.69
CA PRO A 90 -2.31 23.32 7.70
C PRO A 90 -1.45 22.21 7.08
N TYR A 91 -2.04 21.07 6.70
CA TYR A 91 -1.30 19.88 6.27
C TYR A 91 -0.50 20.11 5.00
N TYR A 92 -1.04 20.87 4.05
CA TYR A 92 -0.36 21.21 2.80
C TYR A 92 1.01 21.88 3.03
N SER A 93 1.07 22.89 3.91
CA SER A 93 2.31 23.63 4.20
C SER A 93 3.04 23.14 5.46
N MET A 94 2.62 22.01 6.04
CA MET A 94 3.14 21.54 7.33
C MET A 94 4.62 21.16 7.28
N TYR A 95 5.08 20.62 6.15
CA TYR A 95 6.45 20.18 5.96
C TYR A 95 7.11 21.04 4.89
N ALA A 96 8.28 21.61 5.19
CA ALA A 96 9.05 22.38 4.22
C ALA A 96 9.69 21.45 3.18
N PRO A 97 9.40 21.59 1.87
CA PRO A 97 9.98 20.74 0.83
C PRO A 97 11.51 20.69 0.87
N GLU A 98 12.15 21.81 1.21
CA GLU A 98 13.61 21.97 1.29
C GLU A 98 14.25 21.06 2.35
N GLU A 99 13.49 20.65 3.36
CA GLU A 99 13.96 19.81 4.47
C GLU A 99 13.76 18.31 4.22
N ILE A 100 13.08 17.94 3.13
CA ILE A 100 12.86 16.54 2.77
C ILE A 100 14.06 16.01 1.99
N ALA A 101 14.81 15.10 2.60
CA ALA A 101 15.88 14.36 1.94
C ALA A 101 15.32 13.35 0.91
N PRO A 102 16.05 13.06 -0.18
CA PRO A 102 15.67 11.99 -1.11
C PRO A 102 15.67 10.63 -0.40
N PRO A 103 14.85 9.67 -0.86
CA PRO A 103 14.98 8.29 -0.43
C PRO A 103 16.37 7.74 -0.80
N ALA A 104 16.87 6.77 -0.02
CA ALA A 104 18.22 6.24 -0.22
C ALA A 104 18.43 5.59 -1.59
N ASN A 105 17.35 5.07 -2.18
CA ASN A 105 17.25 4.53 -3.53
C ASN A 105 16.67 5.54 -4.55
N PHE A 106 16.85 6.85 -4.37
CA PHE A 106 16.60 7.84 -5.43
C PHE A 106 17.67 7.77 -6.54
N VAL A 107 17.78 6.62 -7.18
CA VAL A 107 18.70 6.31 -8.28
C VAL A 107 17.95 5.49 -9.31
N ASP A 108 18.50 5.39 -10.51
CA ASP A 108 17.92 4.49 -11.51
C ASP A 108 17.94 3.05 -10.97
N PRO A 109 16.89 2.27 -11.22
CA PRO A 109 16.82 0.90 -10.73
C PRO A 109 17.93 0.04 -11.35
N PRO A 110 18.37 -1.03 -10.68
CA PRO A 110 19.31 -1.96 -11.27
C PRO A 110 18.73 -2.60 -12.55
N GLU A 111 19.63 -2.93 -13.47
CA GLU A 111 19.32 -3.79 -14.61
C GLU A 111 18.85 -5.17 -14.11
N PRO A 112 17.82 -5.78 -14.71
CA PRO A 112 17.25 -5.47 -16.03
C PRO A 112 16.05 -4.51 -16.00
N MET A 113 15.58 -4.06 -14.83
CA MET A 113 14.36 -3.24 -14.79
C MET A 113 14.55 -1.87 -15.50
N ALA A 114 15.77 -1.33 -15.49
CA ALA A 114 16.14 -0.16 -16.31
C ALA A 114 15.99 -0.40 -17.83
N ARG A 115 16.18 -1.65 -18.31
CA ARG A 115 16.03 -2.05 -19.73
C ARG A 115 14.59 -2.34 -20.13
N TRP A 116 13.70 -2.69 -19.19
CA TRP A 116 12.36 -3.18 -19.53
C TRP A 116 11.29 -2.09 -19.52
N GLN A 117 11.31 -1.26 -20.57
CA GLN A 117 10.25 -0.29 -20.93
C GLN A 117 8.85 -0.91 -21.21
N GLY A 118 8.65 -2.20 -20.95
CA GLY A 118 7.38 -2.91 -21.14
C GLY A 118 6.97 -3.85 -20.00
N ALA A 119 7.75 -3.95 -18.92
CA ALA A 119 7.38 -4.73 -17.73
C ALA A 119 6.76 -3.85 -16.64
N VAL A 120 7.24 -2.61 -16.52
CA VAL A 120 6.72 -1.61 -15.58
C VAL A 120 5.78 -0.68 -16.31
N SER A 121 4.70 -0.28 -15.65
CA SER A 121 3.71 0.63 -16.25
C SER A 121 4.37 1.94 -16.70
N PRO A 122 4.06 2.46 -17.91
CA PRO A 122 4.57 3.77 -18.35
C PRO A 122 4.26 4.92 -17.40
N ILE A 123 3.25 4.75 -16.55
CA ILE A 123 2.88 5.69 -15.48
C ILE A 123 3.99 5.82 -14.44
N ASN A 124 4.63 4.70 -14.06
CA ASN A 124 5.72 4.69 -13.08
C ASN A 124 6.93 5.44 -13.61
N THR A 125 7.26 5.27 -14.89
CA THR A 125 8.52 5.74 -15.48
C THR A 125 8.41 7.13 -16.11
N HIS A 126 7.25 7.79 -16.06
CA HIS A 126 7.05 9.09 -16.73
C HIS A 126 7.93 10.21 -16.16
N PHE A 127 8.37 10.08 -14.90
CA PHE A 127 9.09 11.12 -14.16
C PHE A 127 10.55 10.75 -13.85
N VAL A 128 11.14 9.81 -14.60
CA VAL A 128 12.51 9.31 -14.35
C VAL A 128 13.60 10.36 -14.55
N ASP A 129 13.32 11.41 -15.32
CA ASP A 129 14.24 12.51 -15.59
C ASP A 129 14.13 13.65 -14.55
N TRP A 130 13.19 13.56 -13.61
CA TRP A 130 13.06 14.56 -12.55
C TRP A 130 14.19 14.43 -11.55
N ASP A 131 14.79 15.57 -11.18
CA ASP A 131 15.69 15.64 -10.04
C ASP A 131 14.91 15.66 -8.72
N TRP A 132 15.63 15.56 -7.60
CA TRP A 132 14.98 15.58 -6.29
C TRP A 132 14.32 16.92 -5.97
N ALA A 133 14.79 18.03 -6.55
CA ALA A 133 14.18 19.33 -6.32
C ALA A 133 12.75 19.41 -6.91
N ALA A 134 12.49 18.69 -8.00
CA ALA A 134 11.15 18.54 -8.57
C ALA A 134 10.26 17.57 -7.75
N TRP A 135 10.84 16.52 -7.14
CA TRP A 135 10.10 15.53 -6.34
C TRP A 135 9.75 15.98 -4.92
N ARG A 136 10.64 16.75 -4.26
CA ARG A 136 10.49 17.10 -2.84
C ARG A 136 9.18 17.81 -2.47
N PRO A 137 8.51 18.62 -3.32
CA PRO A 137 7.18 19.17 -3.00
C PRO A 137 6.13 18.06 -2.86
N ALA A 138 6.16 17.06 -3.74
CA ALA A 138 5.27 15.90 -3.66
C ALA A 138 5.49 15.14 -2.35
N ALA A 139 6.76 14.91 -2.01
CA ALA A 139 7.13 14.19 -0.79
C ALA A 139 6.73 14.93 0.49
N ALA A 140 6.86 16.26 0.52
CA ALA A 140 6.40 17.09 1.63
C ALA A 140 4.88 17.01 1.82
N VAL A 141 4.12 17.14 0.73
CA VAL A 141 2.65 17.07 0.77
C VAL A 141 2.16 15.67 1.08
N TYR A 142 2.83 14.61 0.61
CA TYR A 142 2.54 13.24 1.00
C TYR A 142 2.66 13.05 2.52
N ARG A 143 3.73 13.57 3.15
CA ARG A 143 3.86 13.54 4.63
C ARG A 143 2.76 14.34 5.32
N GLY A 144 2.38 15.50 4.76
CA GLY A 144 1.24 16.28 5.22
C GLY A 144 -0.06 15.46 5.19
N TYR A 145 -0.28 14.73 4.11
CA TYR A 145 -1.44 13.87 3.94
C TYR A 145 -1.44 12.72 4.95
N VAL A 146 -0.29 12.06 5.17
CA VAL A 146 -0.16 11.04 6.22
C VAL A 146 -0.51 11.62 7.60
N LYS A 147 -0.10 12.85 7.91
CA LYS A 147 -0.49 13.50 9.18
C LYS A 147 -2.00 13.78 9.27
N LEU A 148 -2.63 14.19 8.16
CA LEU A 148 -4.09 14.36 8.10
C LEU A 148 -4.81 13.04 8.42
N LEU A 149 -4.36 11.93 7.82
CA LEU A 149 -4.92 10.60 8.08
C LEU A 149 -4.66 10.14 9.51
N ASP A 150 -3.50 10.45 10.07
CA ASP A 150 -3.18 10.18 11.48
C ASP A 150 -4.16 10.91 12.43
N ASP A 151 -4.49 12.18 12.18
CA ASP A 151 -5.53 12.88 12.95
C ASP A 151 -6.92 12.28 12.75
N ALA A 152 -7.25 11.84 11.53
CA ALA A 152 -8.50 11.17 11.22
C ALA A 152 -8.63 9.81 11.93
N VAL A 153 -7.56 9.03 12.02
CA VAL A 153 -7.50 7.80 12.82
C VAL A 153 -7.60 8.12 14.31
N GLY A 154 -6.96 9.20 14.77
CA GLY A 154 -7.08 9.71 16.14
C GLY A 154 -8.54 9.91 16.56
N LEU A 155 -9.35 10.55 15.71
CA LEU A 155 -10.79 10.71 15.93
C LEU A 155 -11.53 9.38 16.14
N LEU A 156 -11.18 8.34 15.39
CA LEU A 156 -11.79 7.01 15.53
C LEU A 156 -11.41 6.37 16.86
N LEU A 157 -10.12 6.42 17.21
CA LEU A 157 -9.61 5.87 18.47
C LEU A 157 -10.20 6.60 19.68
N ASP A 158 -10.24 7.93 19.65
CA ASP A 158 -10.86 8.75 20.69
C ASP A 158 -12.35 8.43 20.85
N THR A 159 -13.05 8.14 19.75
CA THR A 159 -14.46 7.72 19.79
C THR A 159 -14.62 6.37 20.48
N ILE A 160 -13.76 5.40 20.18
CA ILE A 160 -13.76 4.08 20.83
C ILE A 160 -13.57 4.23 22.35
N GLU A 161 -12.60 5.03 22.77
CA GLU A 161 -12.33 5.29 24.20
C GLU A 161 -13.50 6.03 24.87
N ALA A 162 -13.96 7.15 24.31
CA ALA A 162 -15.02 7.97 24.88
C ALA A 162 -16.37 7.24 25.00
N LYS A 163 -16.57 6.20 24.19
CA LYS A 163 -17.78 5.37 24.19
C LYS A 163 -17.64 4.07 24.99
N GLY A 164 -16.48 3.84 25.62
CA GLY A 164 -16.23 2.63 26.40
C GLY A 164 -16.22 1.35 25.56
N LEU A 165 -15.86 1.45 24.28
CA LEU A 165 -15.81 0.33 23.33
C LEU A 165 -14.45 -0.37 23.28
N ALA A 166 -13.43 0.21 23.93
CA ALA A 166 -12.04 -0.23 23.88
C ALA A 166 -11.82 -1.69 24.30
N ASP A 167 -12.59 -2.17 25.28
CA ASP A 167 -12.45 -3.52 25.83
C ASP A 167 -13.00 -4.63 24.91
N ASP A 168 -13.85 -4.27 23.94
CA ASP A 168 -14.58 -5.22 23.08
C ASP A 168 -14.41 -4.91 21.58
N THR A 169 -13.46 -4.03 21.22
CA THR A 169 -13.21 -3.66 19.82
C THR A 169 -11.79 -4.05 19.41
N VAL A 170 -11.68 -4.86 18.36
CA VAL A 170 -10.42 -5.02 17.62
C VAL A 170 -10.29 -3.88 16.60
N VAL A 171 -9.12 -3.24 16.55
CA VAL A 171 -8.78 -2.24 15.53
C VAL A 171 -7.66 -2.80 14.66
N ILE A 172 -7.89 -2.83 13.35
CA ILE A 172 -6.89 -3.25 12.34
C ILE A 172 -6.67 -2.04 11.42
N TYR A 173 -5.42 -1.60 11.31
CA TYR A 173 -5.00 -0.56 10.38
C TYR A 173 -4.01 -1.15 9.38
N SER A 174 -4.23 -0.89 8.10
CA SER A 174 -3.37 -1.36 7.01
C SER A 174 -3.44 -0.40 5.82
N SER A 175 -2.53 -0.58 4.86
CA SER A 175 -2.65 -0.01 3.51
C SER A 175 -3.03 -1.11 2.51
N ASP A 176 -3.55 -0.75 1.33
CA ASP A 176 -3.75 -1.66 0.20
C ASP A 176 -2.43 -1.89 -0.58
N HIS A 177 -1.63 -0.84 -0.72
CA HIS A 177 -0.29 -0.85 -1.27
C HIS A 177 0.55 0.32 -0.72
N GLY A 178 1.81 0.41 -1.11
CA GLY A 178 2.71 1.53 -0.79
C GLY A 178 2.78 2.59 -1.89
N GLU A 179 3.79 3.46 -1.87
CA GLU A 179 3.98 4.53 -2.84
C GLU A 179 5.48 4.74 -3.07
N MET A 180 5.90 4.66 -4.33
CA MET A 180 7.31 4.80 -4.72
C MET A 180 7.83 6.19 -4.40
N LEU A 181 7.03 7.25 -4.65
CA LEU A 181 7.37 8.64 -4.31
C LEU A 181 8.79 9.07 -4.76
N GLY A 182 9.24 8.59 -5.92
CA GLY A 182 10.58 8.85 -6.47
C GLY A 182 11.63 7.80 -6.11
N SER A 183 11.36 6.84 -5.21
CA SER A 183 12.22 5.68 -4.98
C SER A 183 12.38 4.89 -6.28
N HIS A 184 13.59 4.48 -6.59
CA HIS A 184 14.00 3.95 -7.90
C HIS A 184 13.65 4.89 -9.09
N ARG A 185 13.48 6.19 -8.82
CA ARG A 185 12.90 7.21 -9.74
C ARG A 185 11.51 6.88 -10.27
N LEU A 186 10.79 5.99 -9.59
CA LEU A 186 9.46 5.57 -9.98
C LEU A 186 8.38 6.39 -9.27
N TRP A 187 7.28 6.58 -9.99
CA TRP A 187 6.05 7.13 -9.47
C TRP A 187 5.05 6.03 -9.14
N GLN A 188 4.12 6.25 -8.20
CA GLN A 188 3.00 5.37 -7.92
C GLN A 188 3.39 4.00 -7.31
N LYS A 189 2.75 2.94 -7.78
CA LYS A 189 2.78 1.54 -7.35
C LYS A 189 2.72 0.70 -8.63
N SER A 190 2.39 -0.58 -8.59
CA SER A 190 2.40 -1.49 -9.77
C SER A 190 3.79 -2.06 -10.08
N ASN A 191 4.59 -2.24 -9.03
CA ASN A 191 5.85 -2.97 -9.06
C ASN A 191 6.01 -3.73 -7.72
N MET A 192 7.12 -4.46 -7.57
CA MET A 192 7.33 -5.38 -6.45
C MET A 192 8.41 -4.91 -5.44
N TYR A 193 8.87 -3.66 -5.54
CA TYR A 193 9.78 -3.08 -4.54
C TYR A 193 9.07 -2.91 -3.19
N GLU A 194 9.84 -2.89 -2.09
CA GLU A 194 9.31 -2.73 -0.73
C GLU A 194 8.49 -1.44 -0.61
N GLU A 195 8.87 -0.35 -1.27
CA GLU A 195 8.10 0.91 -1.24
C GLU A 195 6.69 0.77 -1.82
N SER A 196 6.46 -0.19 -2.72
CA SER A 196 5.13 -0.47 -3.30
C SER A 196 4.43 -1.64 -2.60
N ALA A 197 5.15 -2.67 -2.17
CA ALA A 197 4.56 -3.94 -1.71
C ALA A 197 4.58 -4.11 -0.18
N HIS A 198 5.49 -3.46 0.54
CA HIS A 198 5.61 -3.58 1.99
C HIS A 198 4.79 -2.49 2.69
N ILE A 199 3.65 -2.91 3.22
CA ILE A 199 2.64 -2.04 3.80
C ILE A 199 2.65 -2.08 5.33
N PRO A 200 2.18 -1.02 6.02
CA PRO A 200 1.93 -1.09 7.45
C PRO A 200 0.79 -2.08 7.74
N LEU A 201 0.91 -2.83 8.85
CA LEU A 201 -0.17 -3.60 9.45
C LEU A 201 -0.08 -3.47 10.97
N ILE A 202 -1.06 -2.80 11.58
CA ILE A 202 -1.12 -2.56 13.02
C ILE A 202 -2.43 -3.14 13.54
N VAL A 203 -2.35 -3.93 14.61
CA VAL A 203 -3.53 -4.51 15.25
C VAL A 203 -3.54 -4.16 16.73
N ARG A 204 -4.66 -3.58 17.18
CA ARG A 204 -4.99 -3.43 18.59
C ARG A 204 -6.06 -4.48 18.93
N PRO A 205 -5.75 -5.52 19.73
CA PRO A 205 -6.77 -6.47 20.17
C PRO A 205 -7.76 -5.80 21.15
N PRO A 206 -8.93 -6.41 21.40
CA PRO A 206 -9.87 -5.95 22.43
C PRO A 206 -9.18 -5.83 23.81
N GLY A 207 -9.44 -4.74 24.53
CA GLY A 207 -8.76 -4.42 25.79
C GLY A 207 -7.33 -3.89 25.62
N GLY A 208 -6.83 -3.85 24.38
CA GLY A 208 -5.47 -3.41 24.05
C GLY A 208 -4.38 -4.41 24.45
N CYS A 209 -3.14 -4.05 24.15
CA CYS A 209 -1.96 -4.79 24.56
C CYS A 209 -0.76 -3.85 24.70
N SER A 210 0.31 -4.33 25.35
CA SER A 210 1.60 -3.64 25.28
C SER A 210 2.09 -3.60 23.82
N ARG A 211 2.69 -2.47 23.40
CA ARG A 211 3.33 -2.35 22.08
C ARG A 211 4.32 -3.50 21.88
N ARG A 212 4.16 -4.22 20.76
CA ARG A 212 5.08 -5.27 20.31
C ARG A 212 5.16 -5.23 18.80
N GLU A 213 6.35 -5.49 18.27
CA GLU A 213 6.56 -5.79 16.86
C GLU A 213 6.51 -7.30 16.70
N ALA A 214 5.56 -7.80 15.91
CA ALA A 214 5.52 -9.21 15.56
C ALA A 214 6.58 -9.48 14.49
N GLY A 215 7.47 -10.44 14.73
CA GLY A 215 8.38 -10.94 13.70
C GLY A 215 7.67 -11.92 12.77
N GLY A 216 8.26 -12.15 11.59
CA GLY A 216 7.75 -13.09 10.59
C GLY A 216 7.08 -12.40 9.40
N LEU A 217 6.42 -13.20 8.56
CA LEU A 217 5.85 -12.77 7.30
C LEU A 217 4.32 -12.70 7.38
N ALA A 218 3.75 -11.57 6.98
CA ALA A 218 2.31 -11.35 6.87
C ALA A 218 1.94 -10.91 5.45
N SER A 219 0.73 -11.27 5.03
CA SER A 219 0.10 -10.81 3.79
C SER A 219 -1.17 -10.03 4.12
N LEU A 220 -1.53 -9.06 3.29
CA LEU A 220 -2.81 -8.35 3.42
C LEU A 220 -4.00 -9.33 3.40
N ALA A 221 -3.88 -10.46 2.68
CA ALA A 221 -4.90 -11.50 2.63
C ALA A 221 -5.17 -12.18 3.99
N ASP A 222 -4.27 -12.07 4.95
CA ASP A 222 -4.42 -12.62 6.31
C ASP A 222 -5.37 -11.81 7.18
N VAL A 223 -5.71 -10.57 6.78
CA VAL A 223 -6.67 -9.73 7.52
C VAL A 223 -8.04 -10.40 7.56
N ALA A 224 -8.48 -11.02 6.46
CA ALA A 224 -9.78 -11.69 6.39
C ALA A 224 -9.93 -12.85 7.39
N PRO A 225 -9.06 -13.89 7.40
CA PRO A 225 -9.15 -14.96 8.40
C PRO A 225 -8.92 -14.45 9.83
N THR A 226 -8.12 -13.40 10.03
CA THR A 226 -7.94 -12.77 11.35
C THR A 226 -9.24 -12.16 11.88
N ILE A 227 -10.00 -11.44 11.03
CA ILE A 227 -11.32 -10.90 11.39
C ILE A 227 -12.30 -12.03 11.73
N LEU A 228 -12.32 -13.11 10.93
CA LEU A 228 -13.20 -14.25 11.18
C LEU A 228 -12.90 -14.93 12.52
N ASP A 229 -11.62 -15.07 12.87
CA ASP A 229 -11.20 -15.63 14.16
C ASP A 229 -11.66 -14.76 15.34
N PHE A 230 -11.47 -13.44 15.28
CA PHE A 230 -11.99 -12.53 16.31
C PHE A 230 -13.51 -12.59 16.43
N ALA A 231 -14.21 -12.79 15.31
CA ALA A 231 -15.66 -12.93 15.29
C ALA A 231 -16.16 -14.32 15.73
N GLY A 232 -15.26 -15.28 15.97
CA GLY A 232 -15.63 -16.67 16.28
C GLY A 232 -16.35 -17.39 15.13
N VAL A 233 -16.12 -16.95 13.89
CA VAL A 233 -16.75 -17.50 12.68
C VAL A 233 -15.82 -18.53 12.04
N ALA A 234 -16.36 -19.69 11.68
CA ALA A 234 -15.58 -20.73 11.00
C ALA A 234 -15.03 -20.22 9.66
N GLN A 235 -13.73 -20.41 9.45
CA GLN A 235 -13.06 -20.01 8.22
C GLN A 235 -13.44 -20.93 7.05
N PRO A 236 -13.56 -20.40 5.81
CA PRO A 236 -13.64 -21.23 4.61
C PRO A 236 -12.41 -22.14 4.48
N GLY A 237 -12.61 -23.40 4.09
CA GLY A 237 -11.51 -24.38 3.99
C GLY A 237 -10.55 -24.16 2.80
N ASN A 238 -10.84 -23.19 1.93
CA ASN A 238 -10.10 -22.89 0.70
C ASN A 238 -9.34 -21.55 0.76
N LEU A 239 -9.07 -21.02 1.96
CA LEU A 239 -8.22 -19.84 2.11
C LEU A 239 -6.74 -20.23 2.01
N HIS A 240 -5.99 -19.53 1.15
CA HIS A 240 -4.52 -19.60 1.10
C HIS A 240 -3.85 -18.66 2.13
N SER A 241 -4.65 -17.83 2.81
CA SER A 241 -4.23 -16.97 3.91
C SER A 241 -4.47 -17.65 5.27
N ARG A 242 -3.89 -17.07 6.32
CA ARG A 242 -3.98 -17.61 7.69
C ARG A 242 -4.23 -16.50 8.69
N SER A 243 -4.88 -16.83 9.79
CA SER A 243 -5.15 -15.87 10.86
C SER A 243 -3.86 -15.45 11.57
N LEU A 244 -3.75 -14.17 11.89
CA LEU A 244 -2.65 -13.57 12.63
C LEU A 244 -2.89 -13.55 14.14
N CYS A 245 -4.01 -14.10 14.65
CA CYS A 245 -4.33 -14.08 16.08
C CYS A 245 -3.20 -14.67 16.95
N GLY A 246 -2.51 -15.71 16.48
CA GLY A 246 -1.33 -16.25 17.17
C GLY A 246 -0.23 -15.20 17.38
N ALA A 247 0.11 -14.43 16.34
CA ALA A 247 1.11 -13.37 16.41
C ALA A 247 0.62 -12.19 17.29
N ILE A 248 -0.69 -11.87 17.25
CA ILE A 248 -1.32 -10.83 18.07
C ILE A 248 -1.32 -11.20 19.56
N GLU A 249 -1.47 -12.48 19.88
CA GLU A 249 -1.43 -12.99 21.26
C GLU A 249 0.01 -13.28 21.74
N GLY A 250 1.01 -13.04 20.90
CA GLY A 250 2.43 -13.25 21.24
C GLY A 250 2.85 -14.72 21.29
N ARG A 251 2.07 -15.60 20.66
CA ARG A 251 2.50 -16.98 20.43
C ARG A 251 3.57 -17.01 19.33
N GLN A 252 4.34 -18.09 19.33
CA GLN A 252 5.37 -18.32 18.31
C GLN A 252 4.74 -18.33 16.92
N ALA A 253 5.46 -17.75 15.95
CA ALA A 253 5.03 -17.70 14.55
C ALA A 253 4.71 -19.11 14.04
N ASP A 254 3.67 -19.22 13.23
CA ASP A 254 3.14 -20.48 12.68
C ASP A 254 4.06 -21.18 11.66
N GLY A 255 5.26 -20.64 11.44
CA GLY A 255 6.24 -21.20 10.52
C GLY A 255 6.05 -20.80 9.07
N ARG A 256 5.25 -19.77 8.74
CA ARG A 256 5.27 -19.17 7.40
C ARG A 256 6.69 -18.73 7.03
N ASP A 257 7.19 -19.26 5.92
CA ASP A 257 8.54 -19.00 5.41
C ASP A 257 8.57 -18.19 4.11
N ALA A 258 7.41 -18.00 3.45
CA ALA A 258 7.27 -17.14 2.28
C ALA A 258 5.90 -16.41 2.21
N VAL A 259 5.89 -15.24 1.58
CA VAL A 259 4.69 -14.50 1.13
C VAL A 259 4.80 -14.18 -0.35
N PHE A 260 3.65 -13.99 -0.99
CA PHE A 260 3.53 -13.83 -2.44
C PHE A 260 2.75 -12.58 -2.79
N SER A 261 3.03 -12.00 -3.96
CA SER A 261 2.27 -10.89 -4.53
C SER A 261 2.13 -11.04 -6.04
N GLU A 262 1.04 -10.51 -6.58
CA GLU A 262 0.73 -10.54 -7.99
C GLU A 262 0.48 -9.14 -8.50
N TRP A 263 0.93 -8.90 -9.73
CA TRP A 263 0.47 -7.79 -10.53
C TRP A 263 0.02 -8.32 -11.88
N ASN A 264 -1.20 -7.94 -12.26
CA ASN A 264 -1.76 -8.22 -13.57
C ASN A 264 -2.02 -6.88 -14.27
N PRO A 265 -1.80 -6.79 -15.59
CA PRO A 265 -1.96 -5.55 -16.32
C PRO A 265 -3.36 -4.95 -16.22
N HIS A 266 -3.43 -3.64 -15.95
CA HIS A 266 -4.65 -2.84 -16.11
C HIS A 266 -4.83 -2.36 -17.55
N SER A 267 -3.75 -2.38 -18.35
CA SER A 267 -3.73 -1.97 -19.74
C SER A 267 -2.79 -2.84 -20.58
N LEU A 268 -2.85 -2.71 -21.91
CA LEU A 268 -1.94 -3.42 -22.84
C LEU A 268 -0.45 -3.03 -22.69
N HIS A 269 -0.11 -2.14 -21.76
CA HIS A 269 1.23 -1.63 -21.52
C HIS A 269 1.93 -2.21 -20.29
N ASP A 270 1.20 -2.88 -19.39
CA ASP A 270 1.81 -3.40 -18.16
C ASP A 270 2.22 -4.87 -18.35
N GLY A 271 3.33 -5.27 -17.72
CA GLY A 271 3.75 -6.66 -17.65
C GLY A 271 3.01 -7.41 -16.56
N ASN A 272 2.97 -8.74 -16.65
CA ASN A 272 2.59 -9.57 -15.50
C ASN A 272 3.79 -9.66 -14.57
N LEU A 273 3.56 -9.56 -13.26
CA LEU A 273 4.61 -9.77 -12.26
C LEU A 273 4.11 -10.75 -11.22
N ARG A 274 5.00 -11.60 -10.75
CA ARG A 274 4.80 -12.41 -9.56
C ARG A 274 6.02 -12.26 -8.66
N MET A 275 5.78 -12.21 -7.36
CA MET A 275 6.83 -12.06 -6.38
C MET A 275 6.67 -13.13 -5.30
N VAL A 276 7.81 -13.68 -4.88
CA VAL A 276 7.92 -14.44 -3.63
C VAL A 276 8.99 -13.79 -2.75
N ARG A 277 8.64 -13.54 -1.49
CA ARG A 277 9.50 -12.96 -0.47
C ARG A 277 9.59 -13.90 0.72
N THR A 278 10.82 -14.23 1.10
CA THR A 278 11.16 -14.93 2.35
C THR A 278 11.58 -13.90 3.42
N ASP A 279 12.15 -14.35 4.52
CA ASP A 279 12.69 -13.47 5.56
C ASP A 279 13.87 -12.61 5.06
N ARG A 280 14.66 -13.14 4.12
CA ARG A 280 15.87 -12.50 3.61
C ARG A 280 15.81 -12.13 2.15
N TYR A 281 15.25 -12.98 1.29
CA TYR A 281 15.33 -12.81 -0.15
C TYR A 281 13.99 -12.49 -0.76
N LYS A 282 14.00 -11.69 -1.82
CA LYS A 282 12.84 -11.41 -2.67
C LYS A 282 13.17 -11.74 -4.11
N TYR A 283 12.39 -12.63 -4.70
CA TYR A 283 12.48 -13.01 -6.11
C TYR A 283 11.26 -12.50 -6.85
N ILE A 284 11.50 -11.86 -7.99
CA ILE A 284 10.46 -11.32 -8.87
C ILE A 284 10.59 -12.02 -10.21
N TRP A 285 9.52 -12.69 -10.61
CA TRP A 285 9.41 -13.33 -11.91
C TRP A 285 8.71 -12.40 -12.90
N TYR A 286 9.33 -12.26 -14.07
CA TYR A 286 8.80 -11.50 -15.20
C TYR A 286 8.51 -12.49 -16.34
N PRO A 287 7.25 -12.86 -16.62
CA PRO A 287 6.92 -13.86 -17.64
C PRO A 287 7.34 -13.46 -19.06
N GLU A 288 7.47 -12.16 -19.31
CA GLU A 288 7.94 -11.60 -20.57
C GLU A 288 9.42 -11.16 -20.52
N GLY A 289 10.09 -11.29 -19.38
CA GLY A 289 11.35 -10.61 -19.09
C GLY A 289 12.40 -11.47 -18.40
N ALA A 290 13.36 -10.79 -17.78
CA ALA A 290 14.38 -11.41 -16.94
C ALA A 290 14.01 -11.20 -15.49
N ASP A 291 14.16 -12.26 -14.70
CA ASP A 291 13.87 -12.27 -13.28
C ASP A 291 14.84 -11.40 -12.48
N SER A 292 14.46 -11.06 -11.25
CA SER A 292 15.32 -10.34 -10.32
C SER A 292 15.36 -11.05 -8.97
N LEU A 293 16.48 -10.93 -8.27
CA LEU A 293 16.65 -11.42 -6.90
C LEU A 293 17.32 -10.35 -6.04
N TYR A 294 16.74 -10.02 -4.89
CA TYR A 294 17.28 -9.07 -3.93
C TYR A 294 17.49 -9.72 -2.56
N ASP A 295 18.60 -9.40 -1.90
CA ASP A 295 18.87 -9.73 -0.49
C ASP A 295 18.43 -8.56 0.39
N LEU A 296 17.22 -8.61 0.94
CA LEU A 296 16.62 -7.52 1.71
C LEU A 296 17.31 -7.27 3.06
N VAL A 297 18.12 -8.21 3.55
CA VAL A 297 18.90 -8.02 4.78
C VAL A 297 20.17 -7.24 4.49
N ALA A 298 20.89 -7.60 3.43
CA ALA A 298 22.12 -6.92 3.04
C ALA A 298 21.88 -5.63 2.24
N ASP A 299 20.75 -5.55 1.54
CA ASP A 299 20.34 -4.48 0.63
C ASP A 299 18.83 -4.21 0.78
N PRO A 300 18.41 -3.53 1.86
CA PRO A 300 17.00 -3.22 2.11
C PRO A 300 16.40 -2.21 1.11
N HIS A 301 17.22 -1.66 0.22
CA HIS A 301 16.85 -0.67 -0.79
C HIS A 301 16.87 -1.25 -2.21
N GLU A 302 17.10 -2.56 -2.35
CA GLU A 302 16.97 -3.31 -3.61
C GLU A 302 17.77 -2.70 -4.78
N LEU A 303 18.97 -2.22 -4.45
CA LEU A 303 19.88 -1.56 -5.38
C LEU A 303 20.77 -2.55 -6.15
N ARG A 304 20.90 -3.78 -5.67
CA ARG A 304 21.74 -4.83 -6.27
C ARG A 304 20.92 -6.07 -6.61
N ASP A 305 20.65 -6.25 -7.90
CA ASP A 305 20.11 -7.50 -8.42
C ASP A 305 21.17 -8.62 -8.38
N LEU A 306 20.81 -9.75 -7.79
CA LEU A 306 21.63 -10.94 -7.58
C LEU A 306 21.27 -12.10 -8.52
N ILE A 307 20.31 -11.92 -9.44
CA ILE A 307 19.79 -13.02 -10.28
C ILE A 307 20.88 -13.75 -11.08
N GLY A 308 21.92 -13.03 -11.50
CA GLY A 308 23.04 -13.57 -12.27
C GLY A 308 24.25 -14.01 -11.45
N GLU A 309 24.23 -13.85 -10.12
CA GLU A 309 25.36 -14.14 -9.26
C GLU A 309 25.51 -15.66 -9.04
N PRO A 310 26.63 -16.29 -9.42
CA PRO A 310 26.79 -17.74 -9.31
C PRO A 310 26.60 -18.28 -7.89
N ALA A 311 26.97 -17.48 -6.87
CA ALA A 311 26.80 -17.82 -5.46
C ALA A 311 25.34 -17.84 -5.00
N CYS A 312 24.43 -17.20 -5.75
CA CYS A 312 23.00 -17.12 -5.41
C CYS A 312 22.15 -18.13 -6.18
N ARG A 313 22.74 -18.98 -7.01
CA ARG A 313 22.00 -19.92 -7.88
C ARG A 313 21.03 -20.83 -7.11
N GLU A 314 21.47 -21.40 -5.99
CA GLU A 314 20.61 -22.24 -5.16
C GLU A 314 19.42 -21.46 -4.57
N VAL A 315 19.63 -20.19 -4.19
CA VAL A 315 18.57 -19.31 -3.69
C VAL A 315 17.56 -19.00 -4.80
N VAL A 316 18.03 -18.72 -6.02
CA VAL A 316 17.16 -18.49 -7.20
C VAL A 316 16.31 -19.73 -7.47
N ASP A 317 16.92 -20.91 -7.54
CA ASP A 317 16.21 -22.16 -7.82
C ASP A 317 15.16 -22.47 -6.73
N GLU A 318 15.49 -22.23 -5.45
CA GLU A 318 14.55 -22.38 -4.33
C GLU A 318 13.35 -21.43 -4.45
N HIS A 319 13.59 -20.15 -4.71
CA HIS A 319 12.52 -19.15 -4.79
C HIS A 319 11.64 -19.38 -6.02
N ARG A 320 12.25 -19.75 -7.16
CA ARG A 320 11.50 -20.12 -8.37
C ARG A 320 10.61 -21.34 -8.12
N GLN A 321 11.11 -22.35 -7.40
CA GLN A 321 10.31 -23.52 -7.03
C GLN A 321 9.15 -23.16 -6.10
N ARG A 322 9.38 -22.34 -5.08
CA ARG A 322 8.32 -21.84 -4.18
C ARG A 322 7.24 -21.12 -4.95
N LEU A 323 7.64 -20.25 -5.89
CA LEU A 323 6.70 -19.52 -6.72
C LEU A 323 5.90 -20.45 -7.63
N SER A 324 6.55 -21.39 -8.33
CA SER A 324 5.88 -22.38 -9.19
C SER A 324 4.85 -23.20 -8.41
N GLN A 325 5.21 -23.70 -7.23
CA GLN A 325 4.28 -24.41 -6.36
C GLN A 325 3.07 -23.54 -6.00
N TRP A 326 3.30 -22.30 -5.58
CA TRP A 326 2.23 -21.40 -5.20
C TRP A 326 1.30 -21.06 -6.38
N LEU A 327 1.84 -20.80 -7.58
CA LEU A 327 1.04 -20.56 -8.78
C LEU A 327 0.15 -21.76 -9.13
N ALA A 328 0.64 -22.99 -8.92
CA ALA A 328 -0.16 -24.19 -9.12
C ALA A 328 -1.25 -24.36 -8.05
N GLU A 329 -0.95 -24.05 -6.78
CA GLU A 329 -1.90 -24.12 -5.67
C GLU A 329 -3.03 -23.08 -5.79
N THR A 330 -2.74 -21.91 -6.38
CA THR A 330 -3.71 -20.83 -6.55
C THR A 330 -4.44 -20.83 -7.89
N ASP A 331 -4.23 -21.86 -8.73
CA ASP A 331 -4.74 -21.94 -10.10
C ASP A 331 -4.41 -20.69 -10.94
N ASP A 332 -3.20 -20.14 -10.77
CA ASP A 332 -2.76 -18.94 -11.49
C ASP A 332 -2.71 -19.20 -13.01
N PRO A 333 -3.28 -18.29 -13.84
CA PRO A 333 -3.33 -18.48 -15.29
C PRO A 333 -1.95 -18.55 -15.98
N LEU A 334 -0.89 -18.11 -15.30
CA LEU A 334 0.48 -18.10 -15.79
C LEU A 334 1.32 -19.26 -15.25
N ALA A 335 0.77 -20.16 -14.42
CA ALA A 335 1.52 -21.25 -13.80
C ALA A 335 2.36 -22.05 -14.83
N SER A 336 1.75 -22.40 -15.97
CA SER A 336 2.42 -23.14 -17.07
C SER A 336 3.56 -22.41 -17.78
N ARG A 337 3.78 -21.11 -17.50
CA ARG A 337 4.86 -20.31 -18.11
C ARG A 337 6.12 -20.25 -17.26
N LEU A 338 6.06 -20.63 -15.98
CA LEU A 338 7.22 -20.60 -15.09
C LEU A 338 8.04 -21.90 -15.15
N ASP A 339 7.48 -22.98 -15.70
CA ASP A 339 8.08 -24.33 -15.78
C ASP A 339 9.39 -24.39 -16.57
#